data_AF-A0A433PJ66-F1
#
_entry.id   AF-A0A433PJ66-F1
#
_cell.length_a   1.000
_cell.length_b   1.000
_cell.length_c   1.000
_cell.angle_alpha   90.00
_cell.angle_beta   90.00
_cell.angle_gamma   90.00
#
_symmetry.space_group_name_H-M   'P 1'
#
loop_
_entity.id
_entity.type
_entity.pdbx_description
1 polymer ?
#
loop_
_entity_poly.entity_id
_entity_poly.type
_entity_poly.pdbx_seq_one_letter_code
_entity_poly.pdbx_strand_id
1 'polypeptide(L)'
;MSSNLKDAACHDLKLWIAHTWILYHLRLIHLFRALLLHRYKELLKINNYKAPRDKLICILNSCKVIFGLIKHVEGDAGADKFLPILIYVVLKANPPNLISNVQ
;
A
#
# COMPACT_ATOMS: atom_id res chain seq x y z
N MET A 1 -30.85 -30.42 -22.84
CA MET A 1 -30.49 -30.58 -21.41
C MET A 1 -29.00 -30.27 -21.20
N SER A 2 -28.54 -29.05 -21.53
CA SER A 2 -27.10 -28.69 -21.49
C SER A 2 -26.85 -27.21 -21.13
N SER A 3 -27.89 -26.44 -20.79
CA SER A 3 -27.75 -25.04 -20.36
C SER A 3 -27.36 -24.90 -18.89
N ASN A 4 -27.82 -25.82 -18.02
CA ASN A 4 -27.65 -25.69 -16.57
C ASN A 4 -26.22 -25.97 -16.03
N LEU A 5 -25.32 -26.58 -16.81
CA LEU A 5 -23.96 -26.88 -16.36
C LEU A 5 -23.00 -25.68 -16.44
N LYS A 6 -23.21 -24.78 -17.41
CA LYS A 6 -22.34 -23.61 -17.62
C LYS A 6 -22.59 -22.52 -16.58
N ASP A 7 -23.84 -22.36 -16.16
CA ASP A 7 -24.24 -21.35 -15.18
C ASP A 7 -23.78 -21.72 -13.76
N ALA A 8 -23.83 -23.02 -13.42
CA ALA A 8 -23.30 -23.52 -12.15
C ALA A 8 -21.78 -23.30 -12.04
N ALA A 9 -21.01 -23.60 -13.09
CA ALA A 9 -19.57 -23.36 -13.12
C ALA A 9 -19.21 -21.87 -13.07
N CYS A 10 -20.01 -20.99 -13.68
CA CYS A 10 -19.79 -19.55 -13.63
C CYS A 10 -20.09 -18.96 -12.24
N HIS A 11 -21.14 -19.46 -11.57
CA HIS A 11 -21.49 -19.07 -10.21
C HIS A 11 -20.45 -19.56 -9.19
N ASP A 12 -19.97 -20.80 -9.35
CA ASP A 12 -18.86 -21.36 -8.55
C ASP A 12 -17.57 -20.57 -8.77
N LEU A 13 -17.24 -20.20 -10.01
CA LEU A 13 -16.08 -19.37 -10.33
C LEU A 13 -16.18 -17.97 -9.70
N LYS A 14 -17.37 -17.35 -9.69
CA LYS A 14 -17.59 -16.06 -9.01
C LYS A 14 -17.44 -16.17 -7.49
N LEU A 15 -17.91 -17.25 -6.89
CA LEU A 15 -17.74 -17.53 -5.46
C LEU A 15 -16.29 -17.84 -5.10
N TRP A 16 -15.58 -18.59 -5.94
CA TRP A 16 -14.16 -18.90 -5.76
C TRP A 16 -13.30 -17.64 -5.92
N ILE A 17 -13.57 -16.81 -6.93
CA ILE A 17 -12.92 -15.50 -7.10
C ILE A 17 -13.24 -14.60 -5.91
N ALA A 18 -14.51 -14.48 -5.49
CA ALA A 18 -14.88 -13.61 -4.36
C ALA A 18 -14.25 -14.07 -3.03
N HIS A 19 -14.24 -15.37 -2.74
CA HIS A 19 -13.68 -15.91 -1.51
C HIS A 19 -12.14 -15.81 -1.51
N THR A 20 -11.50 -16.07 -2.65
CA THR A 20 -10.05 -15.89 -2.80
C THR A 20 -9.66 -14.42 -2.77
N TRP A 21 -10.47 -13.52 -3.33
CA TRP A 21 -10.24 -12.07 -3.33
C TRP A 21 -10.46 -11.47 -1.94
N ILE A 22 -11.46 -11.92 -1.19
CA ILE A 22 -11.68 -11.55 0.21
C ILE A 22 -10.53 -12.04 1.09
N LEU A 23 -10.08 -13.28 0.93
CA LEU A 23 -8.93 -13.78 1.69
C LEU A 23 -7.62 -13.09 1.28
N TYR A 24 -7.45 -12.74 0.00
CA TYR A 24 -6.32 -11.94 -0.47
C TYR A 24 -6.36 -10.52 0.10
N HIS A 25 -7.52 -9.88 0.09
CA HIS A 25 -7.76 -8.54 0.65
C HIS A 25 -7.59 -8.53 2.18
N LEU A 26 -8.09 -9.56 2.89
CA LEU A 26 -8.00 -9.71 4.34
C LEU A 26 -6.56 -10.05 4.80
N ARG A 27 -5.85 -10.89 4.05
CA ARG A 27 -4.42 -11.20 4.28
C ARG A 27 -3.51 -10.03 3.92
N LEU A 28 -3.84 -9.27 2.85
CA LEU A 28 -3.20 -7.99 2.56
C LEU A 28 -3.40 -7.06 3.77
N ILE A 29 -4.62 -6.84 4.25
CA ILE A 29 -4.89 -5.87 5.31
C ILE A 29 -4.09 -6.11 6.59
N HIS A 30 -3.92 -7.38 7.01
CA HIS A 30 -3.15 -7.69 8.22
C HIS A 30 -1.64 -7.55 8.02
N LEU A 31 -1.09 -8.02 6.89
CA LEU A 31 0.32 -7.87 6.56
C LEU A 31 0.70 -6.41 6.28
N PHE A 32 -0.19 -5.69 5.59
CA PHE A 32 -0.05 -4.28 5.26
C PHE A 32 -0.08 -3.42 6.52
N ARG A 33 -0.94 -3.72 7.50
CA ARG A 33 -1.01 -2.94 8.76
C ARG A 33 0.30 -2.97 9.55
N ALA A 34 0.94 -4.13 9.67
CA ALA A 34 2.22 -4.27 10.37
C ALA A 34 3.38 -3.60 9.61
N LEU A 35 3.39 -3.72 8.28
CA LEU A 35 4.45 -3.14 7.44
C LEU A 35 4.33 -1.62 7.33
N LEU A 36 3.11 -1.08 7.22
CA LEU A 36 2.83 0.35 7.21
C LEU A 36 3.18 1.06 8.51
N LEU A 37 3.10 0.35 9.64
CA LEU A 37 3.49 0.83 10.96
C LEU A 37 4.94 1.34 11.01
N HIS A 38 5.82 0.71 10.22
CA HIS A 38 7.21 1.13 10.10
C HIS A 38 7.38 2.31 9.14
N ARG A 39 6.45 2.53 8.21
CA ARG A 39 6.64 3.47 7.08
C ARG A 39 6.28 4.90 7.44
N TYR A 40 5.26 5.09 8.26
CA TYR A 40 5.01 6.40 8.82
C TYR A 40 6.05 6.83 9.87
N LYS A 41 6.77 5.88 10.51
CA LYS A 41 7.86 6.23 11.44
C LYS A 41 9.01 6.94 10.75
N GLU A 42 9.30 6.59 9.49
CA GLU A 42 10.26 7.35 8.70
C GLU A 42 9.70 8.75 8.44
N LEU A 43 8.53 8.88 7.82
CA LEU A 43 7.85 10.16 7.54
C LEU A 43 7.71 11.09 8.76
N LEU A 44 7.47 10.56 9.96
CA LEU A 44 7.35 11.37 11.19
C LEU A 44 8.66 12.03 11.60
N LYS A 45 9.83 11.53 11.16
CA LYS A 45 11.13 12.14 11.44
C LYS A 45 11.39 13.42 10.65
N ILE A 46 10.54 13.76 9.67
CA ILE A 46 10.77 14.89 8.78
C ILE A 46 10.97 16.23 9.51
N ASN A 47 10.29 16.41 10.66
CA ASN A 47 10.42 17.61 11.49
C ASN A 47 11.71 17.66 12.34
N ASN A 48 12.41 16.53 12.48
CA ASN A 48 13.67 16.47 13.23
C ASN A 48 14.85 16.95 12.39
N TYR A 49 14.65 17.12 11.08
CA TYR A 49 15.68 17.55 10.15
C TYR A 49 15.49 19.02 9.78
N LYS A 50 16.56 19.81 9.92
CA LYS A 50 16.56 21.23 9.52
C LYS A 50 16.90 21.41 8.04
N ALA A 51 17.84 20.63 7.52
CA ALA A 51 18.28 20.75 6.14
C ALA A 51 17.25 20.14 5.17
N PRO A 52 16.95 20.81 4.03
CA PRO A 52 15.98 20.30 3.05
C PRO A 52 16.41 18.96 2.44
N ARG A 53 17.72 18.74 2.28
CA ARG A 53 18.29 17.47 1.83
C ARG A 53 17.91 16.31 2.75
N ASP A 54 18.00 16.49 4.06
CA ASP A 54 17.73 15.43 5.04
C ASP A 54 16.22 15.12 5.12
N LYS A 55 15.37 16.14 4.96
CA LYS A 55 13.92 15.95 4.80
C LYS A 55 13.59 15.13 3.56
N LEU A 56 14.27 15.37 2.44
CA LEU A 56 14.11 14.55 1.23
C LEU A 56 14.55 13.10 1.45
N ILE A 57 15.66 12.86 2.17
CA ILE A 57 16.10 11.49 2.51
C ILE A 57 15.00 10.75 3.30
N CYS A 58 14.35 11.43 4.24
CA CYS A 58 13.25 10.89 5.03
C CYS A 58 12.04 10.46 4.16
N ILE A 59 11.66 11.29 3.19
CA ILE A 59 10.62 10.97 2.19
C ILE A 59 11.07 9.80 1.30
N LEU A 60 12.30 9.84 0.77
CA LEU A 60 12.84 8.80 -0.09
C LEU A 60 12.95 7.45 0.61
N ASN A 61 13.32 7.43 1.89
CA ASN A 61 13.33 6.21 2.71
C ASN A 61 11.93 5.63 2.85
N SER A 62 10.92 6.48 3.10
CA SER A 62 9.52 6.06 3.14
C SER A 62 9.08 5.46 1.79
N CYS A 63 9.43 6.10 0.67
CA CYS A 63 9.13 5.60 -0.68
C CYS A 63 9.82 4.27 -0.99
N LYS A 64 11.12 4.13 -0.73
CA LYS A 64 11.89 2.88 -0.97
C LYS A 64 11.25 1.69 -0.27
N VAL A 65 10.81 1.93 0.95
CA VAL A 65 10.27 0.91 1.82
C VAL A 65 8.85 0.53 1.31
N ILE A 66 8.04 1.48 0.82
CA ILE A 66 6.78 1.18 0.10
C ILE A 66 7.05 0.39 -1.19
N PHE A 67 8.01 0.79 -2.01
CA PHE A 67 8.39 0.08 -3.24
C PHE A 67 8.83 -1.36 -2.99
N GLY A 68 9.65 -1.57 -1.96
CA GLY A 68 10.08 -2.92 -1.56
C GLY A 68 8.90 -3.80 -1.14
N LEU A 69 7.87 -3.22 -0.51
CA LEU A 69 6.64 -3.94 -0.17
C LEU A 69 5.87 -4.36 -1.42
N ILE A 70 5.66 -3.44 -2.35
CA ILE A 70 4.91 -3.70 -3.58
C ILE A 70 5.60 -4.78 -4.42
N LYS A 71 6.94 -4.69 -4.57
CA LYS A 71 7.73 -5.72 -5.25
C LYS A 71 7.63 -7.08 -4.57
N HIS A 72 7.58 -7.13 -3.24
CA HIS A 72 7.49 -8.39 -2.50
C HIS A 72 6.12 -9.07 -2.66
N VAL A 73 5.04 -8.29 -2.76
CA VAL A 73 3.67 -8.83 -2.87
C VAL A 73 3.30 -9.16 -4.31
N GLU A 74 3.65 -8.30 -5.28
CA GLU A 74 3.14 -8.39 -6.65
C GLU A 74 4.22 -8.47 -7.74
N GLY A 75 5.51 -8.43 -7.37
CA GLY A 75 6.64 -8.53 -8.30
C GLY A 75 6.91 -7.25 -9.10
N ASP A 76 5.86 -6.61 -9.61
CA ASP A 76 5.93 -5.34 -10.35
C ASP A 76 5.41 -4.16 -9.51
N ALA A 77 6.20 -3.07 -9.50
CA ALA A 77 5.93 -1.87 -8.73
C ALA A 77 5.77 -0.66 -9.65
N GLY A 78 4.67 -0.66 -10.41
CA GLY A 78 4.24 0.49 -11.22
C GLY A 78 3.74 1.67 -10.36
N ALA A 79 3.72 2.85 -10.97
CA ALA A 79 3.25 4.09 -10.33
C ALA A 79 1.78 3.99 -9.89
N ASP A 80 0.94 3.30 -10.65
CA ASP A 80 -0.50 3.11 -10.38
C ASP A 80 -0.76 2.31 -9.10
N LYS A 81 0.20 1.47 -8.71
CA LYS A 81 0.17 0.71 -7.45
C LYS A 81 0.81 1.51 -6.32
N PHE A 82 1.88 2.23 -6.62
CA PHE A 82 2.64 2.99 -5.64
C PHE A 82 1.88 4.21 -5.10
N LEU A 83 1.31 5.02 -5.98
CA LEU A 83 0.68 6.28 -5.63
C LEU A 83 -0.48 6.13 -4.61
N PRO A 84 -1.47 5.24 -4.79
CA PRO A 84 -2.55 5.08 -3.82
C PRO A 84 -2.03 4.62 -2.45
N ILE A 85 -0.99 3.79 -2.41
CA ILE A 85 -0.36 3.35 -1.17
C ILE A 85 0.35 4.52 -0.49
N LEU A 86 1.10 5.33 -1.24
CA LEU A 86 1.77 6.52 -0.72
C LEU A 86 0.77 7.51 -0.12
N ILE A 87 -0.32 7.80 -0.83
CA ILE A 87 -1.40 8.68 -0.34
C ILE A 87 -1.95 8.14 0.98
N TYR A 88 -2.28 6.84 1.03
CA TYR A 88 -2.76 6.20 2.25
C TYR A 88 -1.76 6.30 3.41
N VAL A 89 -0.47 6.07 3.16
CA VAL A 89 0.59 6.18 4.18
C VAL A 89 0.67 7.60 4.71
N VAL A 90 0.66 8.62 3.85
CA VAL A 90 0.74 10.03 4.27
C VAL A 90 -0.48 10.42 5.10
N LEU A 91 -1.68 10.04 4.66
CA LEU A 91 -2.92 10.29 5.41
C LEU A 91 -2.91 9.61 6.78
N LYS A 92 -2.38 8.38 6.89
CA LYS A 92 -2.25 7.70 8.18
C LYS A 92 -1.10 8.18 9.05
N ALA A 93 0.00 8.59 8.45
CA ALA A 93 1.15 9.16 9.16
C ALA A 93 0.78 10.50 9.79
N ASN A 94 -0.05 11.29 9.10
CA ASN A 94 -0.42 12.65 9.47
C ASN A 94 0.77 13.48 10.01
N PRO A 95 1.87 13.59 9.24
CA PRO A 95 3.07 14.25 9.72
C PRO A 95 2.80 15.73 10.01
N PRO A 96 3.19 16.25 11.18
CA PRO A 96 2.94 17.65 11.50
C PRO A 96 3.72 18.56 10.55
N ASN A 97 3.15 19.72 10.23
CA ASN A 97 3.75 20.72 9.36
C ASN A 97 4.15 20.19 7.97
N LEU A 98 3.42 19.21 7.42
CA LEU A 98 3.76 18.59 6.14
C LEU A 98 3.91 19.63 5.01
N ILE A 99 2.97 20.57 4.90
CA ILE A 99 2.99 21.61 3.87
C ILE A 99 4.26 22.46 3.98
N SER A 100 4.59 22.93 5.19
CA SER A 100 5.81 23.70 5.46
C SER A 100 7.11 22.89 5.29
N ASN A 101 7.04 21.56 5.27
CA ASN A 101 8.18 20.70 5.00
C ASN A 101 8.39 20.43 3.50
N VAL A 102 7.37 20.65 2.66
CA VAL A 102 7.37 20.36 1.21
C VAL A 102 7.42 21.65 0.37
N GLN A 103 6.95 22.77 0.92
CA GLN A 103 7.03 24.12 0.35
C GLN A 103 8.40 24.76 0.62
#